data_AF-A0A847RX09-F1
#
_entry.id   AF-A0A847RX09-F1
#
_cell.length_a   1.000
_cell.length_b   1.000
_cell.length_c   1.000
_cell.angle_alpha   90.00
_cell.angle_beta   90.00
_cell.angle_gamma   90.00
#
_symmetry.space_group_name_H-M   'P 1'
#
loop_
_entity.id
_entity.type
_entity.pdbx_description
1 polymer ?
#
loop_
_entity_poly.entity_id
_entity_poly.type
_entity_poly.pdbx_seq_one_letter_code
_entity_poly.pdbx_strand_id
1 'polypeptide(L)'
;MQIFNGRLYPEEIIPYLEQFDKEGYTAELKSAIDQGFHKISQHPATALYTCCIATDIYKMETTVSFDDFDTSGQYRKNLFAALEKRYRQKLEQGKLTKRDRIPDMNNIPRNYDEPDKYAFPRIASIKNTSIPKNFEFYTQRKCWYEIFPLQQEVLQYAIGQLHVLPNLHPSFEMFFIGMESKEGFIYKR
;
A
#
# COMPACT_ATOMS: atom_id res chain seq x y z
N MET A 1 31.46 3.72 -5.02
CA MET A 1 30.33 2.83 -4.66
C MET A 1 30.74 2.06 -3.43
N GLN A 2 29.89 1.97 -2.42
CA GLN A 2 30.19 1.32 -1.14
C GLN A 2 29.05 0.39 -0.72
N ILE A 3 29.41 -0.71 -0.05
CA ILE A 3 28.43 -1.67 0.48
C ILE A 3 27.82 -1.08 1.76
N PHE A 4 26.50 -1.04 1.82
CA PHE A 4 25.71 -0.68 3.00
C PHE A 4 24.57 -1.69 3.12
N ASN A 5 24.40 -2.31 4.30
CA ASN A 5 23.39 -3.35 4.56
C ASN A 5 23.31 -4.46 3.47
N GLY A 6 24.47 -4.90 2.97
CA GLY A 6 24.56 -5.97 1.97
C GLY A 6 24.22 -5.56 0.54
N ARG A 7 24.01 -4.27 0.26
CA ARG A 7 23.75 -3.74 -1.09
C ARG A 7 24.76 -2.67 -1.46
N LEU A 8 25.01 -2.51 -2.76
CA LEU A 8 25.96 -1.54 -3.29
C LEU A 8 25.27 -0.20 -3.58
N TYR A 9 25.76 0.87 -2.98
CA TYR A 9 25.21 2.23 -3.13
C TYR A 9 26.28 3.24 -3.59
N PRO A 10 25.87 4.36 -4.19
CA PRO A 10 26.73 5.53 -4.32
C PRO A 10 27.17 6.02 -2.94
N GLU A 11 28.45 6.39 -2.78
CA GLU A 11 29.00 6.78 -1.48
C GLU A 11 28.34 8.05 -0.94
N GLU A 12 27.94 8.95 -1.83
CA GLU A 12 27.31 10.22 -1.51
C GLU A 12 25.93 10.09 -0.86
N ILE A 13 25.26 8.93 -1.00
CA ILE A 13 23.93 8.74 -0.41
C ILE A 13 23.96 8.02 0.95
N ILE A 14 25.08 7.40 1.31
CA ILE A 14 25.21 6.60 2.53
C ILE A 14 24.93 7.40 3.80
N PRO A 15 25.43 8.64 3.97
CA PRO A 15 25.12 9.45 5.15
C PRO A 15 23.62 9.74 5.33
N TYR A 16 22.84 9.71 4.25
CA TYR A 16 21.38 9.86 4.33
C TYR A 16 20.69 8.55 4.69
N LEU A 17 21.21 7.41 4.21
CA LEU A 17 20.72 6.08 4.59
C LEU A 17 20.98 5.77 6.08
N GLU A 18 22.09 6.25 6.64
CA GLU A 18 22.43 6.09 8.06
C GLU A 18 21.49 6.85 9.01
N GLN A 19 20.81 7.90 8.53
CA GLN A 19 19.84 8.65 9.33
C GLN A 19 18.50 7.93 9.48
N PHE A 20 18.26 6.87 8.71
CA PHE A 20 17.01 6.12 8.77
C PHE A 20 17.00 5.18 9.97
N ASP A 21 16.14 5.48 10.94
CA ASP A 21 15.93 4.67 12.13
C ASP A 21 14.99 3.49 11.80
N LYS A 22 15.58 2.34 11.48
CA LYS A 22 14.85 1.14 11.08
C LYS A 22 13.98 0.58 12.20
N GLU A 23 14.47 0.61 13.43
CA GLU A 23 13.78 0.05 14.59
C GLU A 23 12.58 0.92 14.95
N GLY A 24 12.77 2.24 15.00
CA GLY A 24 11.69 3.18 15.22
C GLY A 24 10.64 3.12 14.11
N TYR A 25 11.03 3.05 12.83
CA TYR A 25 10.06 2.91 11.74
C TYR A 25 9.24 1.62 11.85
N THR A 26 9.88 0.52 12.26
CA THR A 26 9.19 -0.76 12.48
C THR A 26 8.19 -0.65 13.63
N ALA A 27 8.53 0.05 14.71
CA ALA A 27 7.62 0.31 15.83
C ALA A 27 6.45 1.23 15.42
N GLU A 28 6.72 2.28 14.64
CA GLU A 28 5.72 3.19 14.08
C GLU A 28 4.73 2.45 13.17
N LEU A 29 5.23 1.58 12.27
CA LEU A 29 4.38 0.72 11.42
C LEU A 29 3.46 -0.18 12.25
N LYS A 30 4.01 -0.89 13.25
CA LYS A 30 3.21 -1.77 14.12
C LYS A 30 2.16 -0.99 14.88
N SER A 31 2.51 0.17 15.42
CA SER A 31 1.58 1.06 16.11
C SER A 31 0.44 1.53 15.19
N ALA A 32 0.72 1.83 13.92
CA ALA A 32 -0.31 2.23 12.96
C ALA A 32 -1.30 1.08 12.69
N ILE A 33 -0.78 -0.15 12.57
CA ILE A 33 -1.57 -1.37 12.43
C ILE A 33 -2.45 -1.60 13.66
N ASP A 34 -1.87 -1.56 14.86
CA ASP A 34 -2.59 -1.78 16.11
C ASP A 34 -3.73 -0.77 16.29
N GLN A 35 -3.44 0.51 16.03
CA GLN A 35 -4.46 1.56 16.07
C GLN A 35 -5.55 1.34 15.01
N GLY A 36 -5.16 0.96 13.79
CA GLY A 36 -6.11 0.71 12.71
C GLY A 36 -7.03 -0.48 13.00
N PHE A 37 -6.45 -1.57 13.50
CA PHE A 37 -7.16 -2.81 13.82
C PHE A 37 -8.06 -2.62 15.05
N HIS A 38 -7.59 -1.89 16.06
CA HIS A 38 -8.42 -1.51 17.20
C HIS A 38 -9.62 -0.67 16.76
N LYS A 39 -9.41 0.39 15.97
CA LYS A 39 -10.51 1.25 15.51
C LYS A 39 -11.50 0.49 14.62
N ILE A 40 -11.03 -0.33 13.67
CA ILE A 40 -11.96 -1.07 12.79
C ILE A 40 -12.74 -2.14 13.55
N SER A 41 -12.18 -2.68 14.65
CA SER A 41 -12.92 -3.62 15.52
C SER A 41 -14.18 -3.02 16.16
N GLN A 42 -14.26 -1.67 16.22
CA GLN A 42 -15.45 -0.93 16.66
C GLN A 42 -16.57 -0.94 15.61
N HIS A 43 -16.32 -1.50 14.41
CA HIS A 43 -17.28 -1.65 13.31
C HIS A 43 -17.58 -3.14 13.01
N PRO A 44 -18.12 -3.92 13.96
CA PRO A 44 -18.25 -5.38 13.83
C PRO A 44 -19.23 -5.84 12.75
N ALA A 45 -20.15 -4.98 12.32
CA ALA A 45 -21.13 -5.31 11.28
C ALA A 45 -20.51 -5.33 9.87
N THR A 46 -19.40 -4.64 9.65
CA THR A 46 -18.79 -4.50 8.33
C THR A 46 -17.98 -5.74 7.98
N ALA A 47 -18.30 -6.38 6.86
CA ALA A 47 -17.45 -7.43 6.28
C ALA A 47 -16.21 -6.77 5.64
N LEU A 48 -15.09 -6.83 6.34
CA LEU A 48 -13.82 -6.28 5.90
C LEU A 48 -13.30 -7.09 4.71
N TYR A 49 -13.16 -6.43 3.57
CA TYR A 49 -12.78 -7.07 2.32
C TYR A 49 -11.33 -6.79 1.94
N THR A 50 -10.87 -5.57 2.19
CA THR A 50 -9.50 -5.15 1.86
C THR A 50 -8.90 -4.26 2.94
N CYS A 51 -7.62 -4.45 3.23
CA CYS A 51 -6.83 -3.59 4.11
C CYS A 51 -5.63 -3.03 3.35
N CYS A 52 -5.44 -1.72 3.42
CA CYS A 52 -4.32 -1.00 2.84
C CYS A 52 -3.47 -0.39 3.95
N ILE A 53 -2.17 -0.69 3.95
CA ILE A 53 -1.18 -0.06 4.84
C ILE A 53 -0.21 0.73 3.95
N ALA A 54 -0.25 2.05 4.01
CA ALA A 54 0.50 2.89 3.07
C ALA A 54 1.48 3.80 3.80
N THR A 55 2.74 3.80 3.37
CA THR A 55 3.75 4.78 3.83
C THR A 55 3.93 5.87 2.78
N ASP A 56 3.59 7.10 3.14
CA ASP A 56 3.88 8.30 2.36
C ASP A 56 5.18 8.92 2.89
N ILE A 57 6.29 8.73 2.17
CA ILE A 57 7.61 9.27 2.56
C ILE A 57 7.63 10.80 2.53
N TYR A 58 6.89 11.44 1.61
CA TYR A 58 6.87 12.89 1.50
C TYR A 58 6.15 13.53 2.69
N LYS A 59 5.07 12.90 3.16
CA LYS A 59 4.34 13.32 4.36
C LYS A 59 4.90 12.74 5.65
N MET A 60 5.89 11.84 5.54
CA MET A 60 6.45 11.03 6.63
C MET A 60 5.32 10.43 7.46
N GLU A 61 4.43 9.70 6.82
CA GLU A 61 3.21 9.20 7.45
C GLU A 61 2.90 7.78 7.01
N THR A 62 2.54 6.92 7.96
CA THR A 62 1.93 5.62 7.68
C THR A 62 0.45 5.68 7.99
N THR A 63 -0.37 5.20 7.05
CA THR A 63 -1.81 5.13 7.19
C THR A 63 -2.32 3.71 7.04
N VAL A 64 -3.40 3.39 7.73
CA VAL A 64 -4.15 2.13 7.59
C VAL A 64 -5.56 2.46 7.14
N SER A 65 -6.06 1.79 6.12
CA SER A 65 -7.41 1.96 5.57
C SER A 65 -8.07 0.61 5.36
N PHE A 66 -9.39 0.54 5.55
CA PHE A 66 -10.18 -0.67 5.29
C PHE A 66 -11.29 -0.41 4.31
N ASP A 67 -11.51 -1.36 3.42
CA ASP A 67 -12.61 -1.35 2.47
C ASP A 67 -13.57 -2.51 2.70
N ASP A 68 -14.82 -2.29 2.34
CA ASP A 68 -15.83 -3.35 2.27
C ASP A 68 -15.98 -3.86 0.84
N PHE A 69 -16.76 -4.94 0.69
CA PHE A 69 -16.94 -5.59 -0.60
C PHE A 69 -17.65 -4.69 -1.62
N ASP A 70 -18.65 -3.93 -1.17
CA ASP A 70 -19.50 -3.12 -2.03
C ASP A 70 -18.76 -1.91 -2.60
N THR A 71 -18.00 -1.22 -1.76
CA THR A 71 -17.16 -0.07 -2.15
C THR A 71 -16.05 -0.50 -3.10
N SER A 72 -15.35 -1.59 -2.78
CA SER A 72 -14.38 -2.22 -3.70
C SER A 72 -15.02 -2.66 -5.01
N GLY A 73 -16.23 -3.22 -4.97
CA GLY A 73 -16.99 -3.61 -6.16
C GLY A 73 -17.34 -2.41 -7.04
N GLN A 74 -17.74 -1.29 -6.44
CA GLN A 74 -18.05 -0.06 -7.16
C GLN A 74 -16.81 0.54 -7.82
N TYR A 75 -15.66 0.54 -7.14
CA TYR A 75 -14.39 0.94 -7.74
C TYR A 75 -14.07 0.11 -8.99
N ARG A 76 -14.18 -1.24 -8.89
CA ARG A 76 -13.86 -2.14 -10.02
C ARG A 76 -14.77 -1.89 -11.22
N LYS A 77 -16.07 -1.66 -10.98
CA LYS A 77 -17.04 -1.29 -12.04
C LYS A 77 -16.66 0.03 -12.71
N ASN A 78 -16.30 1.04 -11.92
CA ASN A 78 -15.89 2.35 -12.45
C ASN A 78 -14.61 2.26 -13.28
N LEU A 79 -13.61 1.52 -12.79
CA LEU A 79 -12.34 1.29 -13.50
C LEU A 79 -12.58 0.54 -14.81
N PHE A 80 -13.40 -0.51 -14.80
CA PHE A 80 -13.76 -1.25 -16.00
C PHE A 80 -14.43 -0.32 -17.05
N ALA A 81 -15.40 0.48 -16.65
CA ALA A 81 -16.06 1.43 -17.54
C ALA A 81 -15.09 2.49 -18.11
N ALA A 82 -14.13 2.96 -17.31
CA ALA A 82 -13.08 3.88 -17.77
C ALA A 82 -12.15 3.22 -18.80
N LEU A 83 -11.78 1.96 -18.59
CA LEU A 83 -10.98 1.17 -19.54
C LEU A 83 -11.74 0.93 -20.85
N GLU A 84 -13.03 0.60 -20.79
CA GLU A 84 -13.89 0.46 -21.97
C GLU A 84 -13.97 1.76 -22.77
N LYS A 85 -14.19 2.89 -22.10
CA LYS A 85 -14.23 4.21 -22.74
C LYS A 85 -12.91 4.52 -23.45
N ARG A 86 -11.78 4.29 -22.77
CA ARG A 86 -10.44 4.51 -23.34
C ARG A 86 -10.17 3.61 -24.54
N TYR A 87 -10.59 2.35 -24.46
CA TYR A 87 -10.47 1.39 -25.57
C TYR A 87 -11.22 1.87 -26.81
N ARG A 88 -12.49 2.26 -26.65
CA ARG A 88 -13.32 2.77 -27.76
C ARG A 88 -12.69 4.01 -28.42
N GLN A 89 -12.22 4.97 -27.62
CA GLN A 89 -11.53 6.15 -28.14
C GLN A 89 -10.27 5.80 -28.94
N LYS A 90 -9.47 4.83 -28.48
CA LYS A 90 -8.27 4.38 -29.22
C LYS A 90 -8.61 3.63 -30.50
N LEU A 91 -9.70 2.86 -30.48
CA LEU A 91 -10.21 2.16 -31.65
C LEU A 91 -10.61 3.16 -32.75
N GLU A 92 -11.42 4.17 -32.40
CA GLU A 92 -11.86 5.23 -33.31
C GLU A 92 -10.69 6.03 -33.89
N GLN A 93 -9.62 6.22 -33.11
CA GLN A 93 -8.41 6.91 -33.56
C GLN A 93 -7.46 6.03 -34.39
N GLY A 94 -7.75 4.75 -34.60
CA GLY A 94 -6.85 3.79 -35.27
C GLY A 94 -5.55 3.54 -34.49
N LYS A 95 -5.53 3.82 -33.18
CA LYS A 95 -4.34 3.73 -32.31
C LYS A 95 -4.39 2.52 -31.38
N LEU A 96 -5.21 1.52 -31.71
CA LEU A 96 -5.38 0.36 -30.87
C LEU A 96 -4.11 -0.51 -30.90
N THR A 97 -3.59 -0.85 -29.73
CA THR A 97 -2.47 -1.78 -29.59
C THR A 97 -2.91 -3.03 -28.83
N LYS A 98 -2.12 -4.12 -28.89
CA LYS A 98 -2.37 -5.33 -28.08
C LYS A 98 -2.42 -5.03 -26.57
N ARG A 99 -1.75 -3.97 -26.11
CA ARG A 99 -1.73 -3.54 -24.70
C ARG A 99 -3.02 -2.86 -24.25
N ASP A 100 -3.89 -2.50 -25.18
CA ASP A 100 -5.16 -1.83 -24.87
C ASP A 100 -6.28 -2.82 -24.57
N ARG A 101 -6.05 -4.13 -24.69
CA ARG A 101 -7.06 -5.15 -24.38
C ARG A 101 -7.60 -4.94 -22.97
N ILE A 102 -8.90 -4.76 -22.88
CA ILE A 102 -9.61 -4.64 -21.60
C ILE A 102 -9.57 -6.03 -20.93
N PRO A 103 -9.12 -6.13 -19.67
CA PRO A 103 -9.18 -7.39 -18.94
C PRO A 103 -10.62 -7.71 -18.54
N ASP A 104 -10.93 -8.99 -18.32
CA ASP A 104 -12.25 -9.39 -17.81
C ASP A 104 -12.53 -8.73 -16.45
N MET A 105 -13.81 -8.48 -16.13
CA MET A 105 -14.21 -7.85 -14.87
C MET A 105 -13.60 -8.55 -13.64
N ASN A 106 -13.52 -9.90 -13.66
CA ASN A 106 -12.93 -10.68 -12.58
C ASN A 106 -11.42 -10.46 -12.42
N ASN A 107 -10.74 -9.99 -13.46
CA ASN A 107 -9.30 -9.69 -13.50
C ASN A 107 -8.99 -8.21 -13.26
N ILE A 108 -10.00 -7.36 -13.05
CA ILE A 108 -9.79 -5.97 -12.63
C ILE A 108 -9.25 -6.00 -11.19
N PRO A 109 -8.11 -5.35 -10.87
CA PRO A 109 -7.56 -5.34 -9.52
C PRO A 109 -8.52 -4.64 -8.55
N ARG A 110 -8.38 -4.91 -7.25
CA ARG A 110 -9.07 -4.11 -6.24
C ARG A 110 -8.48 -2.70 -6.22
N ASN A 111 -9.14 -1.81 -5.47
CA ASN A 111 -8.66 -0.46 -5.28
C ASN A 111 -7.36 -0.46 -4.47
N TYR A 112 -6.20 -0.60 -5.09
CA TYR A 112 -4.90 -0.56 -4.38
C TYR A 112 -4.26 0.82 -4.43
N ASP A 113 -4.70 1.68 -5.34
CA ASP A 113 -4.08 2.95 -5.66
C ASP A 113 -4.83 4.16 -5.09
N GLU A 114 -6.07 3.99 -4.66
CA GLU A 114 -6.90 5.06 -4.09
C GLU A 114 -7.49 4.67 -2.71
N PRO A 115 -6.64 4.39 -1.69
CA PRO A 115 -7.12 4.07 -0.34
C PRO A 115 -7.94 5.18 0.32
N ASP A 116 -7.82 6.42 -0.17
CA ASP A 116 -8.65 7.55 0.25
C ASP A 116 -10.14 7.41 -0.17
N LYS A 117 -10.46 6.48 -1.08
CA LYS A 117 -11.83 6.17 -1.52
C LYS A 117 -12.43 4.92 -0.85
N TYR A 118 -11.74 4.36 0.14
CA TYR A 118 -12.23 3.20 0.88
C TYR A 118 -13.44 3.57 1.75
N ALA A 119 -14.18 2.56 2.20
CA ALA A 119 -15.23 2.73 3.20
C ALA A 119 -14.70 3.34 4.51
N PHE A 120 -13.48 2.98 4.92
CA PHE A 120 -12.79 3.50 6.11
C PHE A 120 -11.39 4.02 5.72
N PRO A 121 -11.30 5.21 5.12
CA PRO A 121 -10.04 5.77 4.67
C PRO A 121 -9.24 6.29 5.85
N ARG A 122 -7.93 6.01 5.90
CA ARG A 122 -6.98 6.47 6.92
C ARG A 122 -7.51 6.33 8.35
N ILE A 123 -8.17 5.22 8.66
CA ILE A 123 -8.76 4.97 9.99
C ILE A 123 -7.70 5.11 11.10
N ALA A 124 -6.45 4.76 10.80
CA ALA A 124 -5.29 5.15 11.59
C ALA A 124 -4.23 5.84 10.72
N SER A 125 -3.50 6.75 11.36
CA SER A 125 -2.39 7.50 10.77
C SER A 125 -1.36 7.80 11.85
N ILE A 126 -0.09 7.53 11.54
CA ILE A 126 1.05 7.81 12.41
C ILE A 126 2.09 8.60 11.63
N LYS A 127 2.64 9.63 12.28
CA LYS A 127 3.81 10.35 11.77
C LYS A 127 5.06 9.51 12.00
N ASN A 128 5.78 9.25 10.92
CA ASN A 128 7.02 8.50 10.94
C ASN A 128 8.18 9.45 11.23
N THR A 129 8.50 9.62 12.50
CA THR A 129 9.65 10.40 12.95
C THR A 129 10.98 9.73 12.62
N SER A 130 10.96 8.41 12.41
CA SER A 130 12.13 7.61 12.04
C SER A 130 12.52 7.73 10.56
N ILE A 131 11.66 8.32 9.71
CA ILE A 131 11.98 8.61 8.30
C ILE A 131 12.57 10.03 8.19
N PRO A 132 13.80 10.19 7.67
CA PRO A 132 14.38 11.52 7.45
C PRO A 132 13.57 12.36 6.46
N LYS A 133 13.58 13.68 6.63
CA LYS A 133 12.97 14.61 5.66
C LYS A 133 13.66 14.46 4.30
N ASN A 134 12.87 14.49 3.23
CA ASN A 134 13.35 14.37 1.84
C ASN A 134 14.19 13.10 1.58
N PHE A 135 13.96 12.03 2.35
CA PHE A 135 14.76 10.80 2.27
C PHE A 135 14.80 10.20 0.87
N GLU A 136 13.66 10.17 0.17
CA GLU A 136 13.59 9.69 -1.21
C GLU A 136 14.41 10.55 -2.18
N PHE A 137 14.41 11.86 -1.99
CA PHE A 137 15.19 12.78 -2.83
C PHE A 137 16.69 12.57 -2.63
N TYR A 138 17.16 12.61 -1.38
CA TYR A 138 18.60 12.52 -1.09
C TYR A 138 19.19 11.14 -1.39
N THR A 139 18.38 10.08 -1.28
CA THR A 139 18.82 8.72 -1.62
C THR A 139 18.57 8.35 -3.09
N GLN A 140 18.02 9.26 -3.89
CA GLN A 140 17.65 8.99 -5.29
C GLN A 140 16.76 7.74 -5.41
N ARG A 141 15.70 7.68 -4.59
CA ARG A 141 14.77 6.54 -4.44
C ARG A 141 15.35 5.26 -3.86
N LYS A 142 16.66 5.21 -3.55
CA LYS A 142 17.30 4.01 -3.01
C LYS A 142 16.94 3.73 -1.54
N CYS A 143 16.32 4.68 -0.82
CA CYS A 143 15.75 4.46 0.51
C CYS A 143 14.75 3.31 0.57
N TRP A 144 14.01 3.08 -0.52
CA TRP A 144 13.00 2.04 -0.57
C TRP A 144 13.58 0.64 -0.42
N TYR A 145 14.84 0.44 -0.81
CA TYR A 145 15.56 -0.82 -0.56
C TYR A 145 15.79 -1.12 0.92
N GLU A 146 15.76 -0.09 1.78
CA GLU A 146 15.84 -0.23 3.24
C GLU A 146 14.44 -0.30 3.88
N ILE A 147 13.43 0.37 3.30
CA ILE A 147 12.05 0.40 3.82
C ILE A 147 11.26 -0.87 3.50
N PHE A 148 11.32 -1.36 2.25
CA PHE A 148 10.51 -2.50 1.81
C PHE A 148 10.74 -3.78 2.61
N PRO A 149 11.97 -4.18 2.94
CA PRO A 149 12.20 -5.36 3.77
C PRO A 149 11.50 -5.26 5.14
N LEU A 150 11.51 -4.07 5.76
CA LEU A 150 10.84 -3.84 7.04
C LEU A 150 9.31 -3.96 6.91
N GLN A 151 8.73 -3.42 5.83
CA GLN A 151 7.30 -3.60 5.55
C GLN A 151 6.94 -5.08 5.35
N GLN A 152 7.82 -5.86 4.70
CA GLN A 152 7.63 -7.29 4.53
C GLN A 152 7.66 -8.06 5.87
N GLU A 153 8.57 -7.69 6.77
CA GLU A 153 8.64 -8.27 8.11
C GLU A 153 7.38 -7.93 8.92
N VAL A 154 6.94 -6.67 8.88
CA VAL A 154 5.73 -6.21 9.58
C VAL A 154 4.44 -6.80 8.99
N LEU A 155 4.44 -7.23 7.72
CA LEU A 155 3.29 -7.95 7.16
C LEU A 155 2.97 -9.22 7.97
N GLN A 156 3.98 -9.98 8.40
CA GLN A 156 3.75 -11.18 9.23
C GLN A 156 3.12 -10.83 10.57
N TYR A 157 3.55 -9.70 11.16
CA TYR A 157 2.93 -9.16 12.36
C TYR A 157 1.46 -8.81 12.12
N ALA A 158 1.14 -8.08 11.04
CA ALA A 158 -0.22 -7.70 10.69
C ALA A 158 -1.12 -8.92 10.46
N ILE A 159 -0.61 -9.96 9.76
CA ILE A 159 -1.31 -11.24 9.55
C ILE A 159 -1.62 -11.89 10.89
N GLY A 160 -0.64 -11.92 11.80
CA GLY A 160 -0.81 -12.43 13.16
C GLY A 160 -1.92 -11.72 13.94
N GLN A 161 -2.16 -10.43 13.67
CA GLN A 161 -3.22 -9.64 14.32
C GLN A 161 -4.61 -9.81 13.69
N LEU A 162 -4.76 -10.46 12.52
CA LEU A 162 -6.06 -10.57 11.84
C LEU A 162 -7.15 -11.25 12.68
N HIS A 163 -6.78 -12.10 13.64
CA HIS A 163 -7.73 -12.77 14.53
C HIS A 163 -8.53 -11.81 15.44
N VAL A 164 -8.05 -10.58 15.64
CA VAL A 164 -8.76 -9.55 16.43
C VAL A 164 -9.85 -8.84 15.63
N LEU A 165 -9.90 -9.06 14.30
CA LEU A 165 -10.83 -8.40 13.42
C LEU A 165 -12.18 -9.12 13.40
N PRO A 166 -13.30 -8.41 13.61
CA PRO A 166 -14.58 -9.03 13.96
C PRO A 166 -15.25 -9.77 12.80
N ASN A 167 -15.07 -9.31 11.56
CA ASN A 167 -15.78 -9.84 10.39
C ASN A 167 -14.93 -9.75 9.12
N LEU A 168 -14.02 -10.70 8.94
CA LEU A 168 -13.18 -10.80 7.74
C LEU A 168 -13.89 -11.57 6.64
N HIS A 169 -14.02 -10.94 5.46
CA HIS A 169 -14.55 -11.59 4.27
C HIS A 169 -13.69 -12.82 3.87
N PRO A 170 -14.27 -13.89 3.29
CA PRO A 170 -13.51 -15.08 2.89
C PRO A 170 -12.37 -14.77 1.91
N SER A 171 -12.59 -13.83 1.01
CA SER A 171 -11.57 -13.34 0.07
C SER A 171 -10.88 -12.09 0.58
N PHE A 172 -10.62 -11.95 1.89
CA PHE A 172 -9.92 -10.78 2.42
C PHE A 172 -8.51 -10.66 1.83
N GLU A 173 -8.12 -9.44 1.47
CA GLU A 173 -6.77 -9.13 1.01
C GLU A 173 -6.18 -7.97 1.81
N MET A 174 -4.93 -8.08 2.21
CA MET A 174 -4.17 -7.01 2.86
C MET A 174 -2.94 -6.70 2.06
N PHE A 175 -2.62 -5.42 1.91
CA PHE A 175 -1.46 -5.01 1.15
C PHE A 175 -0.76 -3.78 1.71
N PHE A 176 0.55 -3.72 1.46
CA PHE A 176 1.37 -2.56 1.73
C PHE A 176 1.59 -1.75 0.46
N ILE A 177 1.45 -0.43 0.52
CA ILE A 177 1.87 0.47 -0.56
C ILE A 177 3.26 1.03 -0.24
N GLY A 178 4.21 0.76 -1.13
CA GLY A 178 5.55 1.36 -1.13
C GLY A 178 5.83 2.26 -2.35
N MET A 179 7.08 2.22 -2.83
CA MET A 179 7.71 3.09 -3.86
C MET A 179 6.87 3.43 -5.09
N GLU A 180 6.01 2.51 -5.52
CA GLU A 180 5.01 2.71 -6.57
C GLU A 180 3.76 1.91 -6.16
N SER A 181 2.55 2.40 -6.45
CA SER A 181 1.26 1.77 -6.10
C SER A 181 1.03 0.36 -6.67
N LYS A 182 2.05 -0.23 -7.29
CA LYS A 182 2.08 -1.55 -7.92
C LYS A 182 3.10 -2.52 -7.29
N GLU A 183 4.00 -2.01 -6.45
CA GLU A 183 4.98 -2.82 -5.72
C GLU A 183 4.55 -2.88 -4.26
N GLY A 184 3.80 -3.93 -3.94
CA GLY A 184 3.26 -4.16 -2.61
C GLY A 184 3.20 -5.65 -2.33
N PHE A 185 3.30 -6.01 -1.06
CA PHE A 185 3.06 -7.37 -0.62
C PHE A 185 1.56 -7.57 -0.49
N ILE A 186 1.02 -8.62 -1.08
CA ILE A 186 -0.40 -8.96 -0.95
C ILE A 186 -0.51 -10.26 -0.16
N TYR A 187 -1.14 -10.18 1.00
CA TYR A 187 -1.67 -11.35 1.69
C TYR A 187 -3.08 -11.62 1.19
N LYS A 188 -3.36 -12.88 0.82
CA LYS A 188 -4.70 -13.37 0.48
C LYS A 188 -5.06 -14.47 1.47
N ARG A 189 -6.24 -14.37 2.07
CA ARG A 189 -6.80 -15.43 2.92
C ARG A 189 -7.27 -16.63 2.11
#